data_AF-A0A950Q621-F1
#
_entry.id   AF-A0A950Q621-F1
#
_cell.length_a   1.000
_cell.length_b   1.000
_cell.length_c   1.000
_cell.angle_alpha   90.00
_cell.angle_beta   90.00
_cell.angle_gamma   90.00
#
_symmetry.space_group_name_H-M   'P 1'
#
loop_
_entity.id
_entity.type
_entity.pdbx_description
1 polymer ?
#
loop_
_entity_poly.entity_id
_entity_poly.type
_entity_poly.pdbx_seq_one_letter_code
_entity_poly.pdbx_strand_id
1 'polypeptide(L)'
;VERSDRLAANSQSAERARRLLEEFGAAAQEAFLDGYVEGRGRSLDERERRVLAVFALEKAAYEIAYEANNRPDWIDVPLRGFAELAERL
;
A
#
# COMPACT_ATOMS: atom_id res chain seq x y z
N VAL A 1 -24.61 13.82 -25.12
CA VAL A 1 -24.78 12.41 -24.72
C VAL A 1 -23.43 11.67 -24.81
N GLU A 2 -22.78 11.58 -25.98
CA GLU A 2 -21.46 10.90 -26.15
C GLU A 2 -20.32 11.33 -25.19
N ARG A 3 -20.22 12.61 -24.81
CA ARG A 3 -19.16 13.09 -23.90
C ARG A 3 -19.37 12.62 -22.46
N SER A 4 -20.63 12.45 -22.04
CA SER A 4 -20.99 11.97 -20.70
C SER A 4 -20.71 10.47 -20.56
N ASP A 5 -21.03 9.71 -21.61
CA ASP A 5 -20.84 8.26 -21.64
C ASP A 5 -19.34 7.89 -21.65
N ARG A 6 -18.50 8.68 -22.35
CA ARG A 6 -17.03 8.51 -22.33
C ARG A 6 -16.42 8.84 -20.96
N LEU A 7 -16.92 9.86 -20.26
CA LEU A 7 -16.46 10.20 -18.91
C LEU A 7 -16.81 9.08 -17.92
N ALA A 8 -18.02 8.53 -18.01
CA ALA A 8 -18.48 7.41 -17.19
C ALA A 8 -17.70 6.10 -17.48
N ALA A 9 -17.39 5.81 -18.75
CA ALA A 9 -16.57 4.66 -19.13
C ALA A 9 -15.12 4.79 -18.63
N ASN A 10 -14.56 6.00 -18.65
CA ASN A 10 -13.23 6.29 -18.10
C ASN A 10 -13.21 6.16 -16.57
N SER A 11 -14.22 6.66 -15.86
CA SER A 11 -14.29 6.52 -14.41
C SER A 11 -14.46 5.06 -13.99
N GLN A 12 -15.30 4.28 -14.68
CA GLN A 12 -15.45 2.86 -14.40
C GLN A 12 -14.15 2.08 -14.66
N SER A 13 -13.41 2.44 -15.70
CA SER A 13 -12.11 1.82 -15.99
C SER A 13 -11.06 2.17 -14.94
N ALA A 14 -11.04 3.43 -14.46
CA ALA A 14 -10.17 3.86 -13.38
C ALA A 14 -10.52 3.16 -12.05
N GLU A 15 -11.79 2.99 -11.73
CA GLU A 15 -12.27 2.25 -10.56
C GLU A 15 -11.78 0.80 -10.58
N ARG A 16 -11.94 0.12 -11.73
CA ARG A 16 -11.45 -1.25 -11.91
C ARG A 16 -9.94 -1.34 -11.76
N ALA A 17 -9.19 -0.40 -12.36
CA ALA A 17 -7.74 -0.36 -12.24
C ALA A 17 -7.29 -0.17 -10.79
N ARG A 18 -7.93 0.73 -10.03
CA ARG A 18 -7.64 0.93 -8.61
C ARG A 18 -7.86 -0.34 -7.80
N ARG A 19 -9.00 -0.99 -8.00
CA ARG A 19 -9.31 -2.26 -7.31
C ARG A 19 -8.27 -3.33 -7.60
N LEU A 20 -7.89 -3.51 -8.88
CA LEU A 20 -6.87 -4.49 -9.26
C LEU A 20 -5.51 -4.16 -8.66
N LEU A 21 -5.14 -2.88 -8.55
CA LEU A 21 -3.89 -2.46 -7.91
C LEU A 21 -3.90 -2.72 -6.40
N GLU A 22 -5.03 -2.49 -5.73
CA GLU A 22 -5.20 -2.78 -4.31
C GLU A 22 -5.14 -4.30 -4.04
N GLU A 23 -5.86 -5.10 -4.85
CA GLU A 23 -5.82 -6.56 -4.79
C GLU A 23 -4.41 -7.11 -5.06
N PHE A 24 -3.73 -6.57 -6.08
CA PHE A 24 -2.35 -6.94 -6.39
C PHE A 24 -1.40 -6.60 -5.24
N GLY A 25 -1.52 -5.40 -4.65
CA GLY A 25 -0.68 -4.96 -3.53
C GLY A 25 -0.80 -5.90 -2.33
N ALA A 26 -2.02 -6.26 -1.95
CA ALA A 26 -2.28 -7.20 -0.86
C ALA A 26 -1.72 -8.59 -1.17
N ALA A 27 -1.99 -9.13 -2.37
CA ALA A 27 -1.51 -10.45 -2.78
C ALA A 27 0.02 -10.52 -2.87
N ALA A 28 0.67 -9.45 -3.34
CA ALA A 28 2.13 -9.37 -3.42
C ALA A 28 2.78 -9.33 -2.03
N GLN A 29 2.17 -8.61 -1.08
CA GLN A 29 2.64 -8.58 0.30
C GLN A 29 2.53 -9.97 0.97
N GLU A 30 1.39 -10.64 0.79
CA GLU A 30 1.16 -12.00 1.31
C GLU A 30 2.17 -12.99 0.71
N ALA A 31 2.28 -13.04 -0.62
CA ALA A 31 3.21 -13.94 -1.31
C ALA A 31 4.68 -13.71 -0.90
N PHE A 32 5.08 -12.45 -0.68
CA PHE A 32 6.42 -12.13 -0.17
C PHE A 32 6.64 -12.67 1.24
N LEU A 33 5.69 -12.44 2.15
CA LEU A 33 5.79 -12.91 3.54
C LEU A 33 5.78 -14.43 3.61
N ASP A 34 4.98 -15.10 2.78
CA ASP A 34 4.93 -16.55 2.67
C ASP A 34 6.27 -17.14 2.23
N GLY A 35 6.85 -16.60 1.15
CA GLY A 35 8.19 -17.00 0.71
C GLY A 35 9.27 -16.72 1.75
N TYR A 36 9.15 -15.61 2.50
CA TYR A 36 10.07 -15.28 3.58
C TYR A 36 9.97 -16.27 4.76
N VAL A 37 8.76 -16.67 5.17
CA VAL A 37 8.56 -17.65 6.25
C VAL A 37 8.97 -19.06 5.85
N GLU A 38 8.77 -19.43 4.60
CA GLU A 38 9.26 -20.69 4.02
C GLU A 38 10.80 -20.72 4.05
N GLY A 39 11.45 -19.70 3.49
CA GLY A 39 12.91 -19.63 3.39
C GLY A 39 13.63 -19.59 4.75
N ARG A 40 13.01 -18.98 5.77
CA ARG A 40 13.55 -18.99 7.15
C ARG A 40 13.18 -20.23 7.96
N GLY A 41 12.26 -21.07 7.48
CA GLY A 41 11.80 -22.28 8.15
C GLY A 41 10.97 -22.08 9.43
N ARG A 42 10.46 -20.87 9.68
CA ARG A 42 9.56 -20.58 10.82
C ARG A 42 8.64 -19.39 10.54
N SER A 43 7.43 -19.44 11.10
CA SER A 43 6.47 -18.34 11.03
C SER A 43 6.94 -17.11 11.81
N LEU A 44 6.40 -15.93 11.44
CA LEU A 44 6.56 -14.72 12.25
C LEU A 44 5.78 -14.86 13.55
N ASP A 45 6.45 -14.66 14.68
CA ASP A 45 5.76 -14.52 15.97
C ASP A 45 5.09 -13.13 16.08
N GLU A 46 4.27 -12.96 17.11
CA GLU A 46 3.51 -11.72 17.33
C GLU A 46 4.42 -10.50 17.52
N ARG A 47 5.57 -10.66 18.17
CA ARG A 47 6.52 -9.57 18.38
C ARG A 47 7.15 -9.15 17.06
N GLU A 48 7.55 -10.10 16.23
CA GLU A 48 8.11 -9.84 14.91
C GLU A 48 7.10 -9.13 13.99
N ARG A 49 5.82 -9.52 14.04
CA ARG A 49 4.75 -8.84 13.28
C ARG A 49 4.58 -7.39 13.72
N ARG A 50 4.57 -7.12 15.04
CA ARG A 50 4.49 -5.75 15.56
C ARG A 50 5.70 -4.92 15.18
N VAL A 51 6.91 -5.47 15.28
CA VAL A 51 8.14 -4.77 14.88
C VAL A 51 8.13 -4.46 13.39
N LEU A 52 7.68 -5.39 12.55
CA LEU A 52 7.51 -5.14 11.11
C LEU A 52 6.52 -4.00 10.84
N ALA A 53 5.38 -3.97 11.54
CA ALA A 53 4.40 -2.89 11.42
C ALA A 53 4.98 -1.52 11.82
N VAL A 54 5.74 -1.47 12.93
CA VAL A 54 6.42 -0.23 13.37
C VAL A 54 7.46 0.25 12.35
N PHE A 55 8.30 -0.65 11.81
CA PHE A 55 9.27 -0.27 10.78
C PHE A 55 8.61 0.20 9.48
N ALA A 56 7.50 -0.43 9.09
CA ALA A 56 6.72 0.02 7.93
C ALA A 56 6.14 1.43 8.16
N LEU A 57 5.63 1.71 9.37
CA LEU A 57 5.11 3.02 9.74
C LEU A 57 6.21 4.09 9.74
N GLU A 58 7.38 3.78 10.30
CA GLU A 58 8.55 4.67 10.29
C GLU A 58 8.98 5.00 8.85
N LYS A 59 9.02 3.98 7.98
CA LYS A 59 9.34 4.16 6.56
C LYS A 59 8.33 5.08 5.87
N ALA A 60 7.04 4.89 6.11
CA ALA A 60 5.99 5.75 5.55
C ALA A 60 6.11 7.19 6.07
N ALA A 61 6.44 7.41 7.36
CA ALA A 61 6.69 8.74 7.91
C ALA A 61 7.90 9.43 7.24
N TYR A 62 8.99 8.68 7.03
CA TYR A 62 10.14 9.16 6.28
C TYR A 62 9.76 9.55 4.85
N GLU A 63 8.98 8.71 4.16
CA GLU A 63 8.51 8.98 2.80
C GLU A 63 7.61 10.21 2.74
N ILE A 64 6.72 10.44 3.71
CA ILE A 64 5.92 11.67 3.77
C ILE A 64 6.83 12.90 3.79
N ALA A 65 7.84 12.93 4.67
CA ALA A 65 8.79 14.03 4.74
C ALA A 65 9.61 14.17 3.45
N TYR A 66 9.99 13.05 2.84
CA TYR A 66 10.72 13.05 1.59
C TYR A 66 9.88 13.59 0.42
N GLU A 67 8.67 13.07 0.21
CA GLU A 67 7.82 13.46 -0.91
C GLU A 67 7.31 14.90 -0.76
N ALA A 68 7.00 15.35 0.46
CA ALA A 68 6.63 16.74 0.72
C ALA A 68 7.71 17.74 0.25
N ASN A 69 8.98 17.34 0.32
CA ASN A 69 10.11 18.19 -0.06
C ASN A 69 10.58 18.01 -1.51
N ASN A 70 10.33 16.86 -2.13
CA ASN A 70 10.94 16.51 -3.43
C ASN A 70 9.91 16.26 -4.53
N ARG A 71 8.74 15.69 -4.23
CA ARG A 71 7.67 15.35 -5.20
C ARG A 71 6.28 15.49 -4.55
N PRO A 72 5.79 16.72 -4.31
CA PRO A 72 4.53 16.92 -3.59
C PRO A 72 3.34 16.20 -4.22
N ASP A 73 3.32 16.03 -5.55
CA ASP A 73 2.26 15.30 -6.28
C ASP A 73 2.18 13.81 -5.89
N TRP A 74 3.20 13.26 -5.23
CA TRP A 74 3.28 11.86 -4.80
C TRP A 74 2.93 11.67 -3.32
N ILE A 75 2.67 12.74 -2.57
CA ILE A 75 2.49 12.69 -1.10
C ILE A 75 1.32 11.81 -0.66
N ASP A 76 0.29 11.66 -1.51
CA ASP A 76 -0.89 10.86 -1.21
C ASP A 76 -0.56 9.36 -1.04
N VAL A 77 0.51 8.88 -1.68
CA VAL A 77 0.92 7.47 -1.62
C VAL A 77 1.40 7.10 -0.21
N PRO A 78 2.45 7.74 0.36
CA PRO A 78 2.90 7.40 1.71
C PRO A 78 1.91 7.85 2.79
N LEU A 79 1.09 8.89 2.57
CA LEU A 79 0.02 9.26 3.50
C LEU A 79 -1.03 8.16 3.67
N ARG A 80 -1.48 7.56 2.55
CA ARG A 80 -2.44 6.44 2.59
C ARG A 80 -1.83 5.24 3.31
N GLY A 81 -0.60 4.86 2.94
CA GLY A 81 0.10 3.75 3.59
C GLY A 81 0.30 3.97 5.09
N PHE A 82 0.66 5.20 5.50
CA PHE A 82 0.81 5.55 6.91
C PHE A 82 -0.51 5.42 7.68
N ALA A 83 -1.63 5.91 7.13
CA ALA A 83 -2.94 5.81 7.76
C ALA A 83 -3.36 4.34 7.95
N GLU A 84 -3.24 3.51 6.91
CA GLU A 84 -3.56 2.08 6.98
C GLU A 84 -2.69 1.32 7.99
N LEU A 85 -1.41 1.67 8.10
CA LEU A 85 -0.50 1.05 9.07
C LEU A 85 -0.79 1.51 10.50
N ALA A 86 -1.17 2.77 10.71
CA ALA A 86 -1.51 3.30 12.02
C ALA A 86 -2.77 2.64 12.60
N GLU A 87 -3.75 2.26 11.75
CA GLU A 87 -4.94 1.52 12.17
C GLU A 87 -4.67 0.06 12.59
N ARG A 88 -3.52 -0.49 12.20
CA ARG A 88 -3.11 -1.88 12.46
C ARG A 88 -2.30 -2.05 13.76
N LEU A 89 -1.94 -0.96 14.41
CA LEU A 89 -1.15 -0.92 15.66
C LEU A 89 -2.05 -0.77 16.89
#